data_AF-A0A7J9VAN9-F1
#
_entry.id   AF-A0A7J9VAN9-F1
#
_cell.length_a   1.000
_cell.length_b   1.000
_cell.length_c   1.000
_cell.angle_alpha   90.00
_cell.angle_beta   90.00
_cell.angle_gamma   90.00
#
_symmetry.space_group_name_H-M   'P 1'
#
loop_
_entity.id
_entity.type
_entity.pdbx_description
1 polymer ?
#
loop_
_entity_poly.entity_id
_entity_poly.type
_entity_poly.pdbx_seq_one_letter_code
_entity_poly.pdbx_strand_id
1 'polypeptide(L)' 'MEASLDQVDPEISAAIQDELARQRSTLEMIASENFAPVGVLEAQG' A
#
# COMPACT_ATOMS: atom_id res chain seq x y z
N MET A 1 17.88 -1.21 -16.03
CA MET A 1 16.67 -0.54 -15.55
C MET A 1 15.94 -1.58 -14.72
N GLU A 2 15.72 -1.29 -13.44
CA GLU A 2 14.84 -2.10 -12.60
C GLU A 2 13.42 -2.01 -13.18
N ALA A 3 12.74 -3.15 -13.33
CA ALA A 3 11.35 -3.19 -13.77
C ALA A 3 10.43 -2.87 -12.59
N SER A 4 9.37 -2.09 -12.80
CA SER A 4 8.44 -1.71 -11.74
C SER A 4 7.51 -2.87 -11.36
N LEU A 5 6.92 -2.83 -10.16
CA LEU A 5 6.07 -3.92 -9.65
C LEU A 5 4.88 -4.21 -10.58
N ASP A 6 4.28 -3.20 -11.19
CA ASP A 6 3.21 -3.35 -12.17
C ASP A 6 3.66 -4.05 -13.46
N GLN A 7 4.94 -4.06 -13.78
CA GLN A 7 5.51 -4.78 -14.93
C GLN A 7 5.91 -6.20 -14.58
N VAL A 8 6.43 -6.40 -13.38
CA VAL A 8 6.91 -7.71 -12.90
C VAL A 8 5.75 -8.57 -12.39
N ASP A 9 4.81 -7.97 -11.68
CA ASP A 9 3.64 -8.61 -11.08
C ASP A 9 2.42 -7.66 -11.07
N PRO A 10 1.69 -7.58 -12.21
CA PRO A 10 0.51 -6.72 -12.33
C PRO A 10 -0.61 -7.08 -11.34
N GLU A 11 -0.73 -8.36 -10.96
CA GLU A 11 -1.79 -8.85 -10.07
C GLU A 11 -1.59 -8.33 -8.64
N ILE A 12 -0.36 -8.42 -8.12
CA ILE A 12 -0.03 -7.87 -6.81
C ILE A 12 -0.09 -6.34 -6.81
N SER A 13 0.36 -5.69 -7.88
CA SER A 13 0.25 -4.23 -8.02
C SER A 13 -1.21 -3.78 -7.92
N ALA A 14 -2.13 -4.45 -8.62
CA ALA A 14 -3.56 -4.15 -8.56
C ALA A 14 -4.13 -4.38 -7.15
N ALA A 15 -3.79 -5.50 -6.50
CA ALA A 15 -4.25 -5.80 -5.15
C ALA A 15 -3.81 -4.74 -4.11
N ILE A 16 -2.58 -4.22 -4.23
CA ILE A 16 -2.08 -3.14 -3.37
C ILE A 16 -2.89 -1.85 -3.60
N GLN A 17 -3.21 -1.51 -4.86
CA GLN A 17 -4.02 -0.33 -5.16
C GLN A 17 -5.46 -0.45 -4.64
N ASP A 18 -6.06 -1.63 -4.78
CA ASP A 18 -7.41 -1.91 -4.26
C ASP A 18 -7.45 -1.79 -2.73
N GLU A 19 -6.44 -2.30 -2.03
CA GLU A 19 -6.36 -2.16 -0.57
C GLU A 19 -6.12 -0.71 -0.13
N LEU A 20 -5.28 0.04 -0.86
CA LEU A 20 -5.10 1.47 -0.60
C LEU A 20 -6.43 2.24 -0.76
N ALA A 21 -7.22 1.91 -1.78
CA ALA A 21 -8.55 2.48 -1.98
C ALA A 21 -9.52 2.07 -0.85
N ARG A 22 -9.48 0.81 -0.41
CA ARG A 22 -10.29 0.31 0.72
C ARG A 22 -9.99 1.10 2.01
N GLN A 23 -8.71 1.26 2.36
CA GLN A 23 -8.30 1.99 3.55
C GLN A 23 -8.71 3.48 3.49
N ARG A 24 -8.58 4.12 2.31
CA ARG A 24 -8.97 5.53 2.12
C ARG A 24 -10.48 5.77 2.13
N SER A 25 -11.27 4.76 1.79
CA SER A 25 -12.74 4.86 1.73
C SER A 25 -13.43 4.35 3.00
N THR A 26 -12.66 3.82 3.95
CA THR A 26 -13.17 3.26 5.21
C THR A 26 -12.73 4.13 6.39
N LEU A 27 -13.65 4.37 7.32
CA LEU A 27 -13.28 4.93 8.62
C LEU A 27 -12.74 3.80 9.50
N GLU A 28 -11.42 3.73 9.64
CA GLU A 28 -10.79 2.70 10.47
C GLU A 28 -11.00 2.97 11.96
N MET A 29 -11.66 2.03 12.64
CA MET A 29 -12.06 2.13 14.06
C MET A 29 -11.33 1.12 14.96
N ILE A 30 -10.36 0.39 14.40
CA ILE A 30 -9.57 -0.60 15.12
C ILE A 30 -8.48 0.14 15.90
N ALA A 31 -8.56 0.12 17.22
CA ALA A 31 -7.68 0.92 18.09
C ALA A 31 -6.18 0.62 17.98
N SER A 32 -5.81 -0.58 17.51
CA SER A 32 -4.42 -0.99 17.32
C SER A 32 -3.85 -0.63 15.94
N GLU A 33 -4.69 -0.19 15.00
CA GLU A 33 -4.26 0.13 13.63
C GLU A 33 -3.99 1.61 13.45
N ASN A 34 -3.09 1.93 12.52
CA ASN A 34 -2.69 3.30 12.21
C ASN A 34 -2.07 3.39 10.81
N PHE A 35 -1.93 4.61 10.28
CA PHE A 35 -1.24 4.89 9.02
C PHE A 35 0.23 5.24 9.28
N ALA A 36 1.15 4.43 8.77
CA ALA A 36 2.57 4.71 8.88
C ALA A 36 2.96 5.98 8.09
N PRO A 37 3.88 6.82 8.60
CA PRO A 37 4.42 7.95 7.85
C PRO A 37 5.14 7.48 6.58
N VAL A 38 5.05 8.26 5.50
CA VAL A 38 5.67 7.94 4.20
C VAL A 38 7.16 7.63 4.34
N GLY A 39 7.91 8.41 5.13
CA GLY A 39 9.35 8.17 5.33
C GLY A 39 9.69 6.85 6.02
N VAL A 40 8.75 6.25 6.78
CA VAL A 40 8.93 4.90 7.34
C VAL A 40 8.74 3.84 6.25
N LEU A 41 7.78 4.04 5.35
CA LEU A 41 7.55 3.14 4.21
C LEU A 41 8.71 3.19 3.21
N GLU A 42 9.23 4.37 2.90
CA GLU A 42 10.41 4.53 2.04
C GLU A 42 11.66 3.85 2.61
N ALA A 43 11.82 3.88 3.94
CA ALA A 43 12.93 3.20 4.62
C ALA A 43 12.77 1.66 4.64
N GLN A 44 11.55 1.14 4.49
CA GLN A 44 11.29 -0.30 4.37
C GLN A 44 11.79 -0.86 3.03
N GLY A 45 11.68 -0.07 1.95
CA GLY A 45 12.08 -0.45 0.59
C GLY A 45 10.89 -0.83 -0.28
#